data_AF-A0A962CP66-F1
#
_entry.id   AF-A0A962CP66-F1
#
_cell.length_a   1.000
_cell.length_b   1.000
_cell.length_c   1.000
_cell.angle_alpha   90.00
_cell.angle_beta   90.00
_cell.angle_gamma   90.00
#
_symmetry.space_group_name_H-M   'P 1'
#
loop_
_entity.id
_entity.type
_entity.pdbx_description
1 polymer ?
#
loop_
_entity_poly.entity_id
_entity_poly.type
_entity_poly.pdbx_seq_one_letter_code
_entity_poly.pdbx_strand_id
1 'polypeptide(L)'
;PEYSCPAASVLPLTDDMTALKDRIGEMEANGWTFGNIGMAWGWRMLSPEVPFTEGVDWDNTAWRKVVVMMTDGDNVRSSPYGGFGINGTHSVSSSSVLDDRLRDVCENMDAQDNVTVYTITFDTGGIDSTTEQLYEDCAGNGGSHKHVTTSDELIQVFRSIAQELSNLHIKS
;
A
#
# COMPACT_ATOMS: atom_id res chain seq x y z
N PRO A 1 16.27 -17.91 -11.04
CA PRO A 1 16.71 -16.86 -10.07
C PRO A 1 16.51 -15.42 -10.56
N GLU A 2 16.11 -15.19 -11.81
CA GLU A 2 15.75 -13.85 -12.35
C GLU A 2 14.45 -13.91 -13.18
N TYR A 3 13.56 -14.84 -12.85
CA TYR A 3 12.28 -14.94 -13.56
C TYR A 3 11.34 -13.88 -12.95
N SER A 4 11.40 -12.66 -13.48
CA SER A 4 10.59 -11.49 -13.07
C SER A 4 10.92 -10.94 -11.68
N CYS A 5 12.03 -10.22 -11.54
CA CYS A 5 12.11 -9.17 -10.53
C CYS A 5 11.47 -7.89 -11.11
N PRO A 6 10.67 -7.14 -10.35
CA PRO A 6 10.18 -5.84 -10.79
C PRO A 6 11.35 -4.93 -11.19
N ALA A 7 11.20 -4.19 -12.28
CA ALA A 7 12.23 -3.25 -12.76
C ALA A 7 12.46 -2.13 -11.72
N ALA A 8 11.38 -1.61 -11.15
CA ALA A 8 11.41 -0.68 -10.04
C ALA A 8 11.69 -1.42 -8.72
N SER A 9 12.75 -1.01 -8.01
CA SER A 9 12.98 -1.44 -6.62
C SER A 9 12.19 -0.58 -5.63
N VAL A 10 12.16 -0.97 -4.36
CA VAL A 10 11.67 -0.09 -3.29
C VAL A 10 12.63 1.11 -3.17
N LEU A 11 12.08 2.32 -3.06
CA LEU A 11 12.83 3.53 -2.76
C LEU A 11 12.55 3.92 -1.30
N PRO A 12 13.56 4.02 -0.43
CA PRO A 12 13.37 4.49 0.94
C PRO A 12 12.76 5.89 0.98
N LEU A 13 12.21 6.29 2.14
CA LEU A 13 11.63 7.62 2.30
C LEU A 13 12.66 8.72 1.98
N THR A 14 12.27 9.67 1.15
CA THR A 14 13.13 10.75 0.67
C THR A 14 12.31 12.00 0.36
N ASP A 15 12.94 13.18 0.46
CA ASP A 15 12.40 14.46 0.00
C ASP A 15 12.87 14.81 -1.42
N ASP A 16 13.70 13.96 -2.06
CA ASP A 16 14.14 14.12 -3.44
C ASP A 16 13.01 13.78 -4.43
N MET A 17 12.31 14.83 -4.86
CA MET A 17 11.24 14.76 -5.86
C MET A 17 11.70 14.19 -7.21
N THR A 18 12.97 14.36 -7.58
CA THR A 18 13.50 13.84 -8.85
C THR A 18 13.64 12.33 -8.74
N ALA A 19 14.28 11.84 -7.67
CA ALA A 19 14.41 10.41 -7.40
C ALA A 19 13.05 9.70 -7.32
N LEU A 20 12.05 10.33 -6.69
CA LEU A 20 10.67 9.81 -6.64
C LEU A 20 10.05 9.66 -8.03
N LYS A 21 10.16 10.70 -8.88
CA LYS A 21 9.60 10.68 -10.24
C LYS A 21 10.31 9.68 -11.14
N ASP A 22 11.63 9.60 -11.04
CA ASP A 22 12.43 8.64 -11.80
C ASP A 22 12.03 7.21 -11.43
N ARG A 23 11.89 6.91 -10.13
CA ARG A 23 11.44 5.58 -9.67
C ARG A 23 10.02 5.25 -10.11
N ILE A 24 9.10 6.21 -10.10
CA ILE A 24 7.74 6.01 -10.65
C ILE A 24 7.81 5.70 -12.16
N GLY A 25 8.70 6.37 -12.90
CA GLY A 25 8.90 6.13 -14.33
C GLY A 25 9.44 4.74 -14.68
N GLU A 26 10.07 4.04 -13.72
CA GLU A 26 10.55 2.66 -13.85
C GLU A 26 9.46 1.60 -13.59
N MET A 27 8.27 2.00 -13.10
CA MET A 27 7.22 1.06 -12.74
C MET A 27 6.53 0.51 -14.00
N GLU A 28 6.66 -0.80 -14.21
CA GLU A 28 5.95 -1.55 -15.24
C GLU A 28 5.06 -2.61 -14.58
N ALA A 29 3.79 -2.65 -14.97
CA ALA A 29 2.86 -3.67 -14.47
C ALA A 29 3.29 -5.06 -14.97
N ASN A 30 3.67 -5.94 -14.05
CA ASN A 30 4.09 -7.30 -14.35
C ASN A 30 3.76 -8.24 -13.19
N GLY A 31 3.30 -9.45 -13.51
CA GLY A 31 3.05 -10.49 -12.51
C GLY A 31 1.62 -10.47 -11.97
N TRP A 32 1.49 -10.59 -10.65
CA TRP A 32 0.24 -10.83 -9.95
C TRP A 32 0.09 -9.86 -8.78
N THR A 33 -1.13 -9.68 -8.28
CA THR A 33 -1.44 -8.70 -7.24
C THR A 33 -1.25 -9.29 -5.83
N PHE A 34 -0.13 -8.95 -5.19
CA PHE A 34 0.17 -9.29 -3.79
C PHE A 34 0.10 -8.04 -2.92
N GLY A 35 -1.11 -7.49 -2.76
CA GLY A 35 -1.35 -6.25 -2.01
C GLY A 35 -0.87 -6.32 -0.56
N ASN A 36 -1.01 -7.49 0.07
CA ASN A 36 -0.46 -7.76 1.40
C ASN A 36 1.06 -7.55 1.52
N ILE A 37 1.84 -7.98 0.51
CA ILE A 37 3.30 -7.78 0.49
C ILE A 37 3.63 -6.30 0.31
N GLY A 38 2.95 -5.63 -0.63
CA GLY A 38 3.10 -4.20 -0.85
C GLY A 38 2.83 -3.40 0.42
N MET A 39 1.71 -3.69 1.09
CA MET A 39 1.31 -3.02 2.33
C MET A 39 2.32 -3.28 3.46
N ALA A 40 2.81 -4.52 3.60
CA ALA A 40 3.81 -4.84 4.61
C ALA A 40 5.15 -4.14 4.37
N TRP A 41 5.53 -3.87 3.11
CA TRP A 41 6.70 -3.02 2.80
C TRP A 41 6.44 -1.54 3.05
N GLY A 42 5.24 -1.05 2.72
CA GLY A 42 4.76 0.28 3.08
C GLY A 42 4.91 0.54 4.58
N TRP A 43 4.41 -0.38 5.40
CA TRP A 43 4.52 -0.29 6.85
C TRP A 43 5.97 -0.33 7.35
N ARG A 44 6.81 -1.22 6.79
CA ARG A 44 8.25 -1.28 7.14
C ARG A 44 8.99 0.01 6.83
N MET A 45 8.67 0.70 5.75
CA MET A 45 9.29 1.98 5.41
C MET A 45 8.94 3.10 6.40
N LEU A 46 7.85 2.95 7.16
CA LEU A 46 7.51 3.88 8.24
C LEU A 46 8.33 3.62 9.51
N SER A 47 8.95 2.44 9.67
CA SER A 47 9.77 2.10 10.82
C SER A 47 11.11 2.86 10.79
N PRO A 48 11.68 3.25 11.95
CA PRO A 48 13.06 3.74 12.04
C PRO A 48 14.11 2.60 11.98
N GLU A 49 13.67 1.34 11.97
CA GLU A 49 14.55 0.16 12.06
C GLU A 49 15.03 -0.34 10.69
N VAL A 50 16.14 -1.08 10.68
CA VAL A 50 16.66 -1.74 9.47
C VAL A 50 15.58 -2.61 8.78
N PRO A 51 15.54 -2.67 7.44
CA PRO A 51 16.57 -2.22 6.49
C PRO A 51 16.47 -0.74 6.03
N PHE A 52 15.42 -0.02 6.40
CA PHE A 52 15.19 1.39 6.00
C PHE A 52 15.03 2.24 7.25
N THR A 53 16.01 3.10 7.55
CA THR A 53 16.08 3.85 8.80
C THR A 53 15.61 5.30 8.66
N GLU A 54 14.97 5.64 7.54
CA GLU A 54 14.51 6.99 7.21
C GLU A 54 13.20 7.35 7.93
N GLY A 55 12.46 6.36 8.43
CA GLY A 55 11.30 6.59 9.29
C GLY A 55 11.70 7.23 10.62
N VAL A 56 10.87 8.15 11.12
CA VAL A 56 11.04 8.71 12.48
C VAL A 56 10.64 7.70 13.55
N ASP A 57 10.96 7.95 14.82
CA ASP A 57 10.50 7.12 15.94
C ASP A 57 8.97 7.04 16.05
N TRP A 58 8.46 5.93 16.59
CA TRP A 58 7.01 5.69 16.72
C TRP A 58 6.31 6.63 17.70
N ASP A 59 7.02 7.17 18.69
CA ASP A 59 6.48 8.14 19.66
C ASP A 59 6.65 9.60 19.18
N ASN A 60 7.19 9.82 17.98
CA ASN A 60 7.36 11.15 17.42
C ASN A 60 6.01 11.74 16.98
N THR A 61 5.49 12.68 17.77
CA THR A 61 4.21 13.35 17.49
C THR A 61 4.31 14.54 16.55
N ALA A 62 5.53 14.97 16.17
CA ALA A 62 5.73 16.08 15.23
C ALA A 62 5.50 15.64 13.77
N TRP A 63 5.61 14.34 13.51
CA TRP A 63 5.41 13.73 12.20
C TRP A 63 4.20 12.80 12.24
N ARG A 64 3.58 12.63 11.08
CA ARG A 64 2.55 11.60 10.88
C ARG A 64 3.12 10.51 10.00
N LYS A 65 2.78 9.26 10.32
CA LYS A 65 3.12 8.12 9.49
C LYS A 65 1.90 7.81 8.63
N VAL A 66 2.08 7.81 7.31
CA VAL A 66 0.96 7.68 6.37
C VAL A 66 1.32 6.65 5.32
N VAL A 67 0.40 5.72 5.06
CA VAL A 67 0.47 4.81 3.91
C VAL A 67 -0.66 5.17 2.96
N VAL A 68 -0.34 5.28 1.66
CA VAL A 68 -1.34 5.38 0.60
C VAL A 68 -1.16 4.17 -0.31
N MET A 69 -2.11 3.24 -0.28
CA MET A 69 -2.12 2.06 -1.12
C MET A 69 -2.97 2.29 -2.36
N MET A 70 -2.42 2.02 -3.54
CA MET A 70 -3.14 2.03 -4.80
C MET A 70 -3.05 0.64 -5.46
N THR A 71 -4.18 0.12 -5.94
CA THR A 71 -4.29 -1.23 -6.53
C THR A 71 -5.44 -1.28 -7.54
N ASP A 72 -5.48 -2.30 -8.39
CA ASP A 72 -6.64 -2.55 -9.27
C ASP A 72 -7.81 -3.16 -8.49
N GLY A 73 -7.52 -3.97 -7.47
CA GLY A 73 -8.52 -4.46 -6.52
C GLY A 73 -8.12 -5.82 -6.01
N ASP A 74 -8.50 -6.86 -6.74
CA ASP A 74 -8.38 -8.23 -6.25
C ASP A 74 -6.93 -8.67 -6.05
N ASN A 75 -6.64 -9.28 -4.90
CA ASN A 75 -5.38 -9.99 -4.74
C ASN A 75 -5.41 -11.26 -5.59
N VAL A 76 -4.35 -11.48 -6.38
CA VAL A 76 -4.30 -12.59 -7.33
C VAL A 76 -3.16 -13.52 -6.98
N ARG A 77 -3.52 -14.77 -6.66
CA ARG A 77 -2.53 -15.81 -6.34
C ARG A 77 -2.02 -16.50 -7.61
N SER A 78 -0.71 -16.46 -7.80
CA SER A 78 0.02 -17.27 -8.78
C SER A 78 0.11 -18.75 -8.38
N SER A 79 0.55 -19.66 -9.26
CA SER A 79 0.74 -21.09 -8.91
C SER A 79 1.79 -21.77 -9.81
N PRO A 80 2.66 -22.65 -9.28
CA PRO A 80 2.77 -23.07 -7.88
C PRO A 80 3.64 -22.15 -7.00
N TYR A 81 4.36 -21.20 -7.61
CA TYR A 81 5.19 -20.21 -6.93
C TYR A 81 4.45 -18.87 -6.85
N GLY A 82 4.72 -18.07 -5.81
CA GLY A 82 4.25 -16.69 -5.67
C GLY A 82 5.21 -15.82 -4.87
N GLY A 83 4.75 -14.63 -4.44
CA GLY A 83 5.59 -13.65 -3.73
C GLY A 83 6.23 -14.15 -2.43
N PHE A 84 5.74 -15.26 -1.88
CA PHE A 84 6.28 -15.91 -0.70
C PHE A 84 7.22 -17.09 -1.00
N GLY A 85 7.40 -17.48 -2.27
CA GLY A 85 8.08 -18.72 -2.67
C GLY A 85 7.10 -19.80 -3.12
N ILE A 86 7.35 -21.07 -2.77
CA ILE A 86 6.43 -22.18 -3.12
C ILE A 86 5.15 -22.05 -2.29
N ASN A 87 4.00 -21.84 -2.93
CA ASN A 87 2.76 -21.57 -2.22
C ASN A 87 2.38 -22.64 -1.19
N GLY A 88 2.62 -23.92 -1.52
CA GLY A 88 2.35 -25.05 -0.63
C GLY A 88 3.19 -25.07 0.65
N THR A 89 4.42 -24.53 0.63
CA THR A 89 5.26 -24.41 1.84
C THR A 89 4.92 -23.18 2.66
N HIS A 90 4.25 -22.20 2.07
CA HIS A 90 3.86 -20.94 2.71
C HIS A 90 2.35 -20.83 2.95
N SER A 91 1.62 -21.95 2.92
CA SER A 91 0.17 -22.02 3.18
C SER A 91 -0.67 -21.07 2.33
N VAL A 92 -0.26 -20.76 1.09
CA VAL A 92 -1.01 -19.87 0.18
C VAL A 92 -1.87 -20.72 -0.78
N SER A 93 -3.03 -21.17 -0.31
CA SER A 93 -3.91 -22.08 -1.06
C SER A 93 -4.82 -21.36 -2.07
N SER A 94 -5.19 -20.11 -1.83
CA SER A 94 -6.12 -19.31 -2.64
C SER A 94 -5.78 -17.81 -2.58
N SER A 95 -6.46 -17.00 -3.42
CA SER A 95 -6.41 -15.53 -3.30
C SER A 95 -6.96 -15.04 -1.96
N SER A 96 -7.99 -15.69 -1.39
CA SER A 96 -8.54 -15.29 -0.09
C SER A 96 -7.52 -15.33 1.05
N VAL A 97 -6.51 -16.19 0.98
CA VAL A 97 -5.40 -16.18 1.96
C VAL A 97 -4.55 -14.92 1.83
N LEU A 98 -4.44 -14.34 0.63
CA LEU A 98 -3.77 -13.06 0.43
C LEU A 98 -4.60 -11.91 1.00
N ASP A 99 -5.93 -11.96 0.84
CA ASP A 99 -6.86 -10.99 1.43
C ASP A 99 -6.81 -11.03 2.97
N ASP A 100 -6.83 -12.22 3.56
CA ASP A 100 -6.71 -12.39 5.02
C ASP A 100 -5.39 -11.84 5.54
N ARG A 101 -4.28 -12.09 4.82
CA ARG A 101 -2.98 -11.50 5.18
C ARG A 101 -2.92 -9.99 4.97
N LEU A 102 -3.63 -9.45 3.98
CA LEU A 102 -3.72 -8.00 3.81
C LEU A 102 -4.45 -7.42 5.02
N ARG A 103 -5.58 -8.01 5.41
CA ARG A 103 -6.32 -7.62 6.60
C ARG A 103 -5.45 -7.66 7.85
N ASP A 104 -4.70 -8.75 8.08
CA ASP A 104 -3.76 -8.84 9.21
C ASP A 104 -2.76 -7.66 9.23
N VAL A 105 -2.21 -7.27 8.07
CA VAL A 105 -1.28 -6.14 7.98
C VAL A 105 -2.00 -4.83 8.29
N CYS A 106 -3.21 -4.62 7.78
CA CYS A 106 -3.98 -3.42 8.04
C CYS A 106 -4.40 -3.30 9.51
N GLU A 107 -4.89 -4.37 10.13
CA GLU A 107 -5.26 -4.41 11.56
C GLU A 107 -4.05 -4.09 12.45
N ASN A 108 -2.87 -4.61 12.13
CA ASN A 108 -1.66 -4.32 12.89
C ASN A 108 -1.21 -2.85 12.76
N MET A 109 -1.44 -2.23 11.59
CA MET A 109 -1.20 -0.80 11.40
C MET A 109 -2.25 0.05 12.11
N ASP A 110 -3.52 -0.35 12.07
CA ASP A 110 -4.62 0.38 12.73
C ASP A 110 -4.43 0.39 14.26
N ALA A 111 -3.87 -0.69 14.82
CA ALA A 111 -3.46 -0.73 16.22
C ALA A 111 -2.33 0.26 16.61
N GLN A 112 -1.70 0.94 15.64
CA GLN A 112 -0.76 2.04 15.88
C GLN A 112 -1.47 3.39 15.78
N ASP A 113 -1.64 4.09 16.90
CA ASP A 113 -2.38 5.37 16.97
C ASP A 113 -1.88 6.47 16.01
N ASN A 114 -0.66 6.36 15.48
CA ASN A 114 -0.02 7.37 14.62
C ASN A 114 0.16 6.94 13.15
N VAL A 115 -0.42 5.81 12.72
CA VAL A 115 -0.37 5.34 11.34
C VAL A 115 -1.72 5.52 10.66
N THR A 116 -1.81 6.49 9.76
CA THR A 116 -3.00 6.69 8.91
C THR A 116 -2.86 5.90 7.62
N VAL A 117 -3.91 5.17 7.22
CA VAL A 117 -3.91 4.35 6.00
C VAL A 117 -5.00 4.81 5.04
N TYR A 118 -4.61 5.23 3.85
CA TYR A 118 -5.51 5.49 2.72
C TYR A 118 -5.43 4.36 1.71
N THR A 119 -6.56 3.97 1.14
CA THR A 119 -6.63 2.94 0.10
C THR A 119 -7.36 3.48 -1.12
N ILE A 120 -6.84 3.15 -2.31
CA ILE A 120 -7.42 3.53 -3.59
C ILE A 120 -7.46 2.29 -4.48
N THR A 121 -8.65 1.89 -4.91
CA THR A 121 -8.81 0.87 -5.94
C THR A 121 -9.15 1.52 -7.26
N PHE A 122 -8.47 1.13 -8.33
CA PHE A 122 -8.68 1.64 -9.68
C PHE A 122 -8.92 0.50 -10.65
N ASP A 123 -10.20 0.27 -10.98
CA ASP A 123 -10.59 -0.67 -12.03
C ASP A 123 -11.71 -0.07 -12.88
N THR A 124 -11.58 -0.14 -14.20
CA THR A 124 -12.55 0.46 -15.13
C THR A 124 -13.90 -0.29 -15.18
N GLY A 125 -13.91 -1.56 -14.81
CA GLY A 125 -15.09 -2.43 -14.72
C GLY A 125 -15.74 -2.47 -13.33
N GLY A 126 -15.11 -1.84 -12.34
CA GLY A 126 -15.54 -1.87 -10.95
C GLY A 126 -14.96 -3.06 -10.17
N ILE A 127 -15.08 -3.00 -8.85
CA ILE A 127 -14.73 -4.10 -7.93
C ILE A 127 -16.01 -4.68 -7.31
N ASP A 128 -15.94 -5.92 -6.82
CA ASP A 128 -17.05 -6.48 -6.07
C ASP A 128 -17.12 -5.93 -4.63
N SER A 129 -18.27 -6.12 -3.97
CA SER A 129 -18.51 -5.60 -2.62
C SER A 129 -17.59 -6.18 -1.55
N THR A 130 -17.04 -7.39 -1.78
CA THR A 130 -16.10 -8.03 -0.84
C THR A 130 -14.75 -7.35 -0.93
N THR A 131 -14.28 -7.08 -2.15
CA THR A 131 -13.04 -6.34 -2.41
C THR A 131 -13.17 -4.89 -1.94
N GLU A 132 -14.30 -4.23 -2.19
CA GLU A 132 -14.56 -2.88 -1.68
C GLU A 132 -14.48 -2.85 -0.14
N GLN A 133 -15.19 -3.76 0.55
CA GLN A 133 -15.15 -3.85 2.01
C GLN A 133 -13.75 -4.11 2.55
N LEU A 134 -12.95 -4.98 1.89
CA LEU A 134 -11.57 -5.26 2.31
C LEU A 134 -10.72 -3.98 2.35
N TYR A 135 -10.85 -3.11 1.35
CA TYR A 135 -10.08 -1.87 1.30
C TYR A 135 -10.66 -0.75 2.15
N GLU A 136 -11.97 -0.73 2.38
CA GLU A 136 -12.62 0.11 3.40
C GLU A 136 -12.13 -0.22 4.80
N ASP A 137 -12.17 -1.50 5.19
CA ASP A 137 -11.72 -1.97 6.50
C ASP A 137 -10.22 -1.71 6.72
N CYS A 138 -9.44 -1.78 5.65
CA CYS A 138 -8.00 -1.52 5.72
C CYS A 138 -7.67 -0.02 5.92
N ALA A 139 -8.58 0.89 5.57
CA ALA A 139 -8.35 2.33 5.71
C ALA A 139 -8.56 2.78 7.16
N GLY A 140 -7.49 2.72 7.96
CA GLY A 140 -7.49 3.00 9.40
C GLY A 140 -7.07 4.42 9.81
N ASN A 141 -7.28 4.73 11.10
CA ASN A 141 -6.78 5.93 11.80
C ASN A 141 -6.94 7.27 11.06
N GLY A 142 -8.19 7.57 10.66
CA GLY A 142 -8.55 8.81 9.98
C GLY A 142 -8.28 8.82 8.48
N GLY A 143 -7.83 7.68 7.92
CA GLY A 143 -7.76 7.48 6.49
C GLY A 143 -9.12 7.18 5.87
N SER A 144 -9.12 6.95 4.55
CA SER A 144 -10.34 6.56 3.84
C SER A 144 -10.03 5.70 2.62
N HIS A 145 -11.05 4.96 2.19
CA HIS A 145 -11.07 4.25 0.93
C HIS A 145 -11.75 5.08 -0.17
N LYS A 146 -11.23 4.97 -1.40
CA LYS A 146 -11.88 5.44 -2.63
C LYS A 146 -11.72 4.43 -3.75
N HIS A 147 -12.84 4.00 -4.33
CA HIS A 147 -12.85 3.37 -5.63
C HIS A 147 -12.96 4.41 -6.74
N VAL A 148 -12.16 4.26 -7.80
CA VAL A 148 -12.16 5.11 -8.98
C VAL A 148 -12.17 4.26 -10.24
N THR A 149 -12.76 4.78 -11.31
CA THR A 149 -12.87 4.08 -12.60
C THR A 149 -12.17 4.82 -13.73
N THR A 150 -11.64 6.01 -13.45
CA THR A 150 -10.95 6.86 -14.42
C THR A 150 -9.69 7.51 -13.85
N SER A 151 -8.75 7.85 -14.72
CA SER A 151 -7.53 8.56 -14.34
C SER A 151 -7.80 9.96 -13.77
N ASP A 152 -8.86 10.64 -14.24
CA ASP A 152 -9.22 11.97 -13.74
C ASP A 152 -9.74 11.91 -12.30
N GLU A 153 -10.52 10.89 -11.96
CA GLU A 153 -10.95 10.62 -10.59
C GLU A 153 -9.76 10.25 -9.71
N LEU A 154 -8.85 9.39 -10.20
CA LEU A 154 -7.63 9.02 -9.48
C LEU A 154 -6.79 10.24 -9.11
N ILE A 155 -6.58 11.16 -10.06
CA ILE A 155 -5.86 12.42 -9.84
C ILE A 155 -6.58 13.28 -8.79
N GLN A 156 -7.91 13.33 -8.82
CA GLN A 156 -8.69 14.08 -7.83
C GLN A 156 -8.57 13.49 -6.42
N VAL A 157 -8.59 12.16 -6.29
CA VAL A 157 -8.43 11.47 -5.00
C VAL A 157 -7.06 11.77 -4.40
N PHE A 158 -5.97 11.63 -5.17
CA PHE A 158 -4.62 11.95 -4.67
C PHE A 158 -4.50 13.43 -4.26
N ARG A 159 -5.15 14.36 -4.99
CA ARG A 159 -5.20 15.77 -4.60
C ARG A 159 -5.95 15.98 -3.28
N SER A 160 -7.06 15.27 -3.06
CA SER A 160 -7.82 15.33 -1.80
C SER A 160 -6.97 14.87 -0.63
N ILE A 161 -6.31 13.70 -0.76
CA ILE A 161 -5.44 13.16 0.29
C ILE A 161 -4.30 14.16 0.60
N ALA A 162 -3.67 14.73 -0.43
CA ALA A 162 -2.62 15.74 -0.22
C ALA A 162 -3.13 16.98 0.53
N GLN A 163 -4.35 17.43 0.25
CA GLN A 163 -4.98 18.55 0.95
C GLN A 163 -5.34 18.21 2.39
N GLU A 164 -5.86 17.00 2.66
CA GLU A 164 -6.14 16.54 4.01
C GLU A 164 -4.88 16.51 4.87
N LEU A 165 -3.80 15.93 4.34
CA LEU A 165 -2.50 15.87 5.02
C LEU A 165 -1.92 17.27 5.27
N SER A 166 -2.10 18.21 4.32
CA SER A 166 -1.64 19.60 4.44
C SER A 166 -2.47 20.43 5.42
N ASN A 167 -3.80 20.34 5.38
CA ASN A 167 -4.68 21.09 6.28
C ASN A 167 -4.51 20.67 7.73
N LEU A 168 -4.23 19.40 7.95
CA LEU A 168 -3.95 18.86 9.26
C LEU A 168 -2.55 19.30 9.76
N HIS A 169 -1.64 19.77 8.89
CA HIS A 169 -0.37 20.39 9.26
C HIS A 169 -0.52 21.86 9.73
N ILE A 170 -1.59 22.56 9.33
CA ILE A 170 -1.82 23.98 9.69
C ILE A 170 -2.40 24.14 11.10
N LYS A 171 -2.98 23.09 11.68
CA LYS A 171 -3.44 23.10 13.09
C LYS A 171 -2.28 22.78 14.03
N SER A 172 -1.45 23.78 14.32
CA SER A 172 -0.49 23.82 15.43
C SER A 172 -0.60 25.14 16.17
#